data_AF-N1UC94-F1
#
_entry.id   AF-N1UC94-F1
#
_cell.length_a   1.000
_cell.length_b   1.000
_cell.length_c   1.000
_cell.angle_alpha   90.00
_cell.angle_beta   90.00
_cell.angle_gamma   90.00
#
_symmetry.space_group_name_H-M   'P 1'
#
loop_
_entity.id
_entity.type
_entity.pdbx_description
1 polymer ?
#
loop_
_entity_poly.entity_id
_entity_poly.type
_entity_poly.pdbx_seq_one_letter_code
_entity_poly.pdbx_strand_id
1 'polypeptide(L)' 'MKKDVFSESVFLFCNRKKDKLKMLYWDRSGFCLWQKRLEESKFPWPNTEEEVQSKVVT' A
#
# COMPACT_ATOMS: atom_id res chain seq x y z
N MET A 1 5.35 -15.54 -0.11
CA MET A 1 4.73 -15.40 -1.45
C MET A 1 5.56 -14.47 -2.30
N LYS A 2 6.06 -14.91 -3.45
CA LYS A 2 6.74 -14.04 -4.43
C LYS A 2 5.66 -13.53 -5.39
N LYS A 3 5.13 -12.32 -5.16
CA LYS A 3 4.20 -11.67 -6.08
C LYS A 3 4.99 -11.04 -7.22
N ASP A 4 4.51 -11.22 -8.44
CA ASP A 4 5.11 -10.58 -9.61
C ASP A 4 4.87 -9.07 -9.55
N VAL A 5 5.95 -8.30 -9.65
CA VAL A 5 5.93 -6.83 -9.57
C VAL A 5 5.34 -6.18 -10.82
N PHE A 6 5.27 -6.91 -11.92
CA PHE A 6 4.70 -6.44 -13.20
C PHE A 6 3.23 -6.87 -13.38
N SER A 7 2.67 -7.63 -12.44
CA SER A 7 1.25 -7.99 -12.41
C SER A 7 0.37 -6.82 -11.99
N GLU A 8 -0.96 -6.98 -12.02
CA GLU A 8 -1.96 -6.00 -11.55
C GLU A 8 -1.94 -5.79 -10.01
N SER A 9 -0.83 -6.11 -9.35
CA SER A 9 -0.64 -5.93 -7.92
C SER A 9 -0.25 -4.49 -7.59
N VAL A 10 -0.86 -3.95 -6.54
CA VAL A 10 -0.45 -2.67 -5.93
C VAL A 10 0.23 -2.94 -4.59
N PHE A 11 1.41 -2.35 -4.40
CA PHE A 11 2.15 -2.42 -3.15
C PHE A 11 1.91 -1.15 -2.33
N LEU A 12 1.38 -1.32 -1.12
CA LEU A 12 1.11 -0.23 -0.19
C LEU A 12 2.20 -0.18 0.88
N PHE A 13 2.71 1.02 1.17
CA PHE A 13 3.64 1.27 2.25
C PHE A 13 3.13 2.41 3.12
N CYS A 14 3.16 2.20 4.43
CA CYS A 14 2.81 3.21 5.41
C CYS A 14 4.03 3.55 6.27
N ASN A 15 4.26 4.83 6.53
CA ASN A 15 5.37 5.21 7.40
C ASN A 15 5.06 4.91 8.89
N ARG A 16 6.07 4.97 9.76
CA ARG A 16 5.91 4.66 11.20
C ARG A 16 4.86 5.54 11.89
N LYS A 17 4.71 6.80 11.48
CA LYS A 17 3.71 7.72 12.04
C LYS A 17 2.28 7.45 11.53
N LYS A 18 2.16 6.62 10.50
CA LYS A 18 0.92 6.29 9.79
C LYS A 18 0.22 7.50 9.15
N ASP A 19 0.93 8.59 8.91
CA ASP A 19 0.40 9.82 8.30
C ASP A 19 0.71 9.90 6.79
N LYS A 20 1.57 9.03 6.28
CA LYS A 20 1.95 8.97 4.86
C LYS A 20 1.74 7.56 4.31
N LEU A 21 0.99 7.47 3.21
CA LEU A 21 0.79 6.27 2.42
C LEU A 21 1.47 6.41 1.06
N LYS A 22 2.18 5.37 0.64
CA LYS A 22 2.76 5.25 -0.71
C LYS A 22 2.17 4.03 -1.42
N MET A 23 1.83 4.20 -2.69
CA MET A 23 1.33 3.13 -3.56
C MET A 23 2.29 2.97 -4.73
N LEU A 24 2.82 1.77 -4.92
CA LEU A 24 3.70 1.43 -6.03
C LEU A 24 3.03 0.37 -6.89
N TYR A 25 2.92 0.62 -8.19
CA TYR A 25 2.36 -0.33 -9.15
C TYR A 25 2.99 -0.13 -10.53
N TRP A 26 2.86 -1.14 -11.39
CA TRP A 26 3.31 -1.11 -12.79
C TRP A 26 2.14 -0.73 -13.70
N ASP A 27 2.27 0.32 -14.51
CA ASP A 27 1.19 0.81 -15.40
C ASP A 27 1.26 0.24 -16.84
N ARG A 28 2.09 -0.80 -17.04
CA ARG A 28 2.51 -1.39 -18.33
C ARG A 28 3.68 -0.66 -19.03
N SER A 29 3.91 0.61 -18.74
CA SER A 29 4.99 1.40 -19.33
C SER A 29 6.13 1.70 -18.35
N GLY A 30 5.79 1.78 -17.07
CA GLY A 30 6.70 2.20 -16.01
C GLY A 30 6.16 1.90 -14.61
N PHE A 31 7.01 2.10 -13.61
CA PHE A 31 6.57 2.11 -12.22
C PHE A 31 5.96 3.47 -11.89
N CYS A 32 4.73 3.44 -11.42
CA CYS A 32 4.04 4.61 -10.87
C CYS A 32 4.11 4.59 -9.34
N LEU A 33 4.48 5.74 -8.77
CA LEU A 33 4.47 5.97 -7.32
C LEU A 33 3.49 7.07 -6.98
N TRP A 34 2.44 6.75 -6.23
CA TRP A 34 1.55 7.73 -5.63
C TRP A 34 1.84 7.89 -4.15
N GLN A 35 1.73 9.12 -3.64
CA GLN A 35 1.93 9.43 -2.24
C GLN A 35 0.81 10.35 -1.72
N LYS A 36 0.23 9.98 -0.58
CA LYS A 36 -0.70 10.83 0.16
C LYS A 36 -0.22 11.04 1.58
N ARG A 37 -0.33 12.29 2.04
CA ARG A 37 -0.11 12.71 3.42
C ARG A 37 -1.43 13.17 4.02
N LEU A 38 -1.68 12.77 5.26
CA LEU A 38 -2.76 13.31 6.10
C LEU A 38 -2.14 14.35 7.04
N GLU A 39 -2.76 15.52 7.16
CA GLU A 39 -2.21 16.60 8.00
C GLU A 39 -2.54 16.41 9.49
N GLU A 40 -3.74 15.91 9.81
CA GLU A 40 -4.22 15.82 11.20
C GLU A 40 -4.63 14.40 11.64
N SER A 41 -4.51 13.40 10.75
CA SER A 41 -5.01 12.04 11.01
C SER A 41 -4.02 10.96 10.57
N LYS A 42 -4.36 9.71 10.91
CA LYS A 42 -3.56 8.52 10.60
C LYS A 42 -4.35 7.54 9.76
N PHE A 43 -3.68 6.89 8.82
CA PHE A 43 -4.25 5.79 8.07
C PHE A 43 -4.49 4.59 9.00
N PRO A 44 -5.66 3.93 8.91
CA PRO A 44 -5.84 2.63 9.53
C PRO A 44 -4.90 1.64 8.82
N TRP A 45 -3.92 1.13 9.56
CA TRP A 45 -2.89 0.23 9.02
C TRP A 45 -2.84 -1.05 9.85
N PRO A 46 -2.95 -2.23 9.21
CA PRO A 46 -2.93 -3.51 9.91
C PRO A 46 -1.56 -3.74 10.58
N ASN A 47 -1.57 -4.31 11.77
CA ASN A 47 -0.35 -4.66 12.51
C ASN A 47 -0.12 -6.17 12.57
N THR A 48 -1.13 -6.98 12.22
CA THR A 48 -1.03 -8.44 12.17
C THR A 48 -1.37 -8.97 10.78
N GLU A 49 -0.94 -10.19 10.47
CA GLU A 49 -1.22 -10.82 9.18
C GLU A 49 -2.72 -11.09 8.99
N GLU A 50 -3.44 -11.40 10.07
CA GLU A 50 -4.90 -11.60 10.06
C GLU A 50 -5.63 -10.29 9.70
N GLU A 51 -5.18 -9.15 10.24
CA GLU A 51 -5.71 -7.84 9.90
C GLU A 51 -5.41 -7.46 8.43
N VAL A 52 -4.27 -7.92 7.88
CA VAL A 52 -3.96 -7.75 6.45
C VAL A 52 -4.97 -8.53 5.61
N GLN A 53 -5.16 -9.82 5.89
CA GLN A 53 -6.05 -10.68 5.08
C GLN A 53 -7.52 -10.22 5.13
N SER A 54 -8.01 -9.75 6.28
CA SER A 54 -9.39 -9.24 6.41
C SER A 54 -9.63 -7.91 5.68
N LYS A 55 -8.58 -7.11 5.45
CA LYS A 55 -8.66 -5.81 4.75
C LYS A 55 -8.33 -5.89 3.26
N VAL A 56 -7.80 -7.01 2.78
CA VAL A 56 -7.71 -7.31 1.35
C VAL A 56 -9.14 -7.61 0.87
N VAL A 57 -9.91 -6.55 0.63
CA VAL A 57 -11.18 -6.65 -0.09
C VAL A 57 -10.82 -6.98 -1.53
N THR A 58 -11.21 -8.18 -1.96
CA THR A 58 -11.16 -8.63 -3.35
C THR A 58 -12.35 -8.06 -4.10
#